data_AF-A0A641MTM3-F1
#
_entry.id   AF-A0A641MTM3-F1
#
_cell.length_a   1.000
_cell.length_b   1.000
_cell.length_c   1.000
_cell.angle_alpha   90.00
_cell.angle_beta   90.00
_cell.angle_gamma   90.00
#
_symmetry.space_group_name_H-M   'P 1'
#
loop_
_entity.id
_entity.type
_entity.pdbx_description
1 polymer ?
#
loop_
_entity_poly.entity_id
_entity_poly.type
_entity_poly.pdbx_seq_one_letter_code
_entity_poly.pdbx_strand_id
1 'polypeptide(L)'
;GLLLFTFWGILSYSQNVVTDGVIFSIDGKTLIKYPTDKFYKEYIIPEGTEIIDRKAFVGAQIGKVTLPTTLTHINDSAFYNGPSDFILTGKFPIIGNRVWPNDRRFEVTESNPYCRVSDDGFVYSKDGKTVHIVPIDIRGYLEDIEIIDRYAFQDCYFRYGYMKMAMEKLSN
;
A
#
# COMPACT_ATOMS: atom_id res chain seq x y z
N GLY A 1 -26.53 54.26 8.59
CA GLY A 1 -25.26 53.94 9.29
C GLY A 1 -24.51 52.95 8.43
N LEU A 2 -23.24 53.26 8.19
CA LEU A 2 -22.27 52.70 7.25
C LEU A 2 -22.33 51.18 6.93
N LEU A 3 -22.21 50.87 5.63
CA LEU A 3 -21.65 49.63 5.08
C LEU A 3 -20.24 49.38 5.64
N LEU A 4 -19.90 48.14 5.99
CA LEU A 4 -18.50 47.68 6.06
C LEU A 4 -18.42 46.23 5.58
N PHE A 5 -18.11 46.11 4.29
CA PHE A 5 -17.44 44.93 3.73
C PHE A 5 -15.99 44.92 4.23
N THR A 6 -15.56 43.86 4.91
CA THR A 6 -14.16 43.38 4.92
C THR A 6 -14.22 41.86 5.12
N PHE A 7 -14.19 41.07 4.05
CA PHE A 7 -12.96 40.47 3.52
C PHE A 7 -12.06 39.86 4.62
N TRP A 8 -12.32 38.59 4.93
CA TRP A 8 -11.28 37.60 5.22
C TRP A 8 -11.59 36.45 4.23
N GLY A 9 -10.85 36.20 3.16
CA GLY A 9 -9.40 36.18 3.10
C GLY A 9 -8.86 34.87 3.66
N ILE A 10 -9.21 33.74 3.01
CA ILE A 10 -8.50 32.45 2.89
C ILE A 10 -7.69 32.00 4.11
N LEU A 11 -8.20 30.97 4.79
CA LEU A 11 -7.44 29.78 5.14
C LEU A 11 -8.45 28.62 5.13
N SER A 12 -8.55 27.92 4.01
CA SER A 12 -9.11 26.56 4.01
C SER A 12 -8.15 25.68 4.80
N TYR A 13 -8.18 25.78 6.12
CA TYR A 13 -7.51 24.81 6.98
C TYR A 13 -8.19 23.49 6.66
N SER A 14 -7.47 22.55 6.04
CA SER A 14 -7.99 21.21 5.81
C SER A 14 -8.29 20.61 7.18
N GLN A 15 -9.55 20.68 7.61
CA GLN A 15 -9.98 20.02 8.82
C GLN A 15 -10.01 18.53 8.50
N ASN A 16 -9.04 17.79 9.03
CA ASN A 16 -9.02 16.34 8.94
C ASN A 16 -10.10 15.76 9.86
N VAL A 17 -10.64 14.60 9.51
CA VAL A 17 -11.60 13.87 10.34
C VAL A 17 -10.83 12.86 11.17
N VAL A 18 -11.12 12.80 12.48
CA VAL A 18 -10.53 11.80 13.38
C VAL A 18 -11.60 10.77 13.72
N THR A 19 -11.38 9.53 13.33
CA THR A 19 -12.26 8.38 13.60
C THR A 19 -11.45 7.32 14.34
N ASP A 20 -11.85 7.00 15.57
CA ASP A 20 -11.14 6.04 16.45
C ASP A 20 -9.64 6.34 16.67
N GLY A 21 -9.25 7.62 16.56
CA GLY A 21 -7.87 8.10 16.66
C GLY A 21 -7.07 8.02 15.36
N VAL A 22 -7.68 7.52 14.28
CA VAL A 22 -7.11 7.54 12.92
C VAL A 22 -7.51 8.85 12.24
N ILE A 23 -6.55 9.52 11.61
CA ILE A 23 -6.73 10.80 10.92
C ILE A 23 -6.99 10.51 9.43
N PHE A 24 -8.11 11.04 8.93
CA PHE A 24 -8.54 10.97 7.53
C PHE A 24 -8.70 12.36 6.92
N SER A 25 -8.70 12.44 5.58
CA SER A 25 -9.19 13.62 4.87
C SER A 25 -10.67 13.89 5.15
N ILE A 26 -11.12 15.12 4.90
CA ILE A 26 -12.51 15.55 5.16
C ILE A 26 -13.56 14.69 4.44
N ASP A 27 -13.23 14.18 3.25
CA ASP A 27 -14.08 13.30 2.45
C ASP A 27 -13.96 11.82 2.84
N GLY A 28 -13.10 11.49 3.81
CA GLY A 28 -12.84 10.12 4.28
C GLY A 28 -12.01 9.26 3.30
N LYS A 29 -11.60 9.78 2.15
CA LYS A 29 -10.96 8.99 1.08
C LYS A 29 -9.48 8.74 1.30
N THR A 30 -8.82 9.56 2.11
CA THR A 30 -7.38 9.45 2.39
C THR A 30 -7.17 9.14 3.86
N LEU A 31 -6.50 8.02 4.16
CA LEU A 31 -5.98 7.74 5.50
C LEU A 31 -4.63 8.45 5.64
N ILE A 32 -4.62 9.52 6.44
CA ILE A 32 -3.48 10.42 6.60
C ILE A 32 -2.52 9.89 7.67
N LYS A 33 -3.05 9.47 8.82
CA LYS A 33 -2.20 8.98 9.93
C LYS A 33 -2.94 7.97 10.81
N TYR A 34 -2.26 6.87 11.08
CA TYR A 34 -2.67 5.88 12.08
C TYR A 34 -1.97 6.15 13.44
N PRO A 35 -2.66 5.99 14.59
CA PRO A 35 -2.08 6.21 15.91
C PRO A 35 -0.99 5.17 16.25
N THR A 36 0.08 5.61 16.93
CA THR A 36 1.24 4.77 17.27
C THR A 36 1.30 4.36 18.74
N ASP A 37 0.37 4.85 19.55
CA ASP A 37 0.21 4.56 20.99
C ASP A 37 -0.79 3.43 21.25
N LYS A 38 -1.30 2.79 20.19
CA LYS A 38 -2.27 1.72 20.27
C LYS A 38 -1.73 0.43 19.66
N PHE A 39 -2.09 -0.68 20.31
CA PHE A 39 -1.69 -2.02 19.93
C PHE A 39 -2.93 -2.80 19.50
N TYR A 40 -2.96 -3.23 18.24
CA TYR A 40 -4.06 -4.00 17.69
C TYR A 40 -3.54 -5.28 17.05
N LYS A 41 -4.28 -6.37 17.23
CA LYS A 41 -3.99 -7.60 16.47
C LYS A 41 -4.26 -7.39 15.00
N GLU A 42 -5.38 -6.75 14.68
CA GLU A 42 -5.84 -6.56 13.32
C GLU A 42 -6.45 -5.16 13.16
N TYR A 43 -6.33 -4.61 11.95
CA TYR A 43 -7.01 -3.39 11.55
C TYR A 43 -7.57 -3.55 10.14
N ILE A 44 -8.86 -3.29 10.00
CA ILE A 44 -9.53 -3.23 8.70
C ILE A 44 -9.62 -1.76 8.33
N ILE A 45 -8.93 -1.36 7.26
CA ILE A 45 -9.05 0.01 6.76
C ILE A 45 -10.49 0.16 6.21
N PRO A 46 -11.20 1.24 6.58
CA PRO A 46 -12.60 1.43 6.17
C PRO A 46 -12.79 1.42 4.65
N GLU A 47 -13.86 0.77 4.19
CA GLU A 47 -14.29 0.89 2.80
C GLU A 47 -14.64 2.34 2.45
N GLY A 48 -14.30 2.74 1.23
CA GLY A 48 -14.29 4.13 0.77
C GLY A 48 -12.92 4.81 0.90
N THR A 49 -11.96 4.20 1.60
CA THR A 49 -10.56 4.69 1.60
C THR A 49 -9.90 4.38 0.27
N GLU A 50 -9.57 5.41 -0.49
CA GLU A 50 -8.94 5.32 -1.82
C GLU A 50 -7.41 5.46 -1.76
N ILE A 51 -6.88 6.18 -0.76
CA ILE A 51 -5.46 6.53 -0.65
C ILE A 51 -4.96 6.29 0.78
N ILE A 52 -3.78 5.67 0.91
CA ILE A 52 -3.00 5.66 2.15
C ILE A 52 -1.82 6.62 1.98
N ASP A 53 -1.76 7.64 2.83
CA ASP A 53 -0.80 8.71 2.66
C ASP A 53 0.62 8.33 3.11
N ARG A 54 1.58 9.17 2.71
CA ARG A 54 2.99 9.01 2.99
C ARG A 54 3.20 8.87 4.50
N LYS A 55 3.85 7.78 4.90
CA LYS A 55 4.16 7.44 6.30
C LYS A 55 2.95 7.30 7.23
N ALA A 56 1.75 7.05 6.70
CA ALA A 56 0.52 6.99 7.49
C ALA A 56 0.60 5.98 8.66
N PHE A 57 1.20 4.82 8.45
CA PHE A 57 1.34 3.73 9.42
C PHE A 57 2.75 3.56 10.00
N VAL A 58 3.66 4.53 9.81
CA VAL A 58 5.00 4.44 10.44
C VAL A 58 4.86 4.40 11.96
N GLY A 59 5.43 3.36 12.57
CA GLY A 59 5.38 3.09 14.01
C GLY A 59 4.05 2.51 14.49
N ALA A 60 3.11 2.19 13.60
CA ALA A 60 1.85 1.57 13.98
C ALA A 60 2.11 0.12 14.46
N GLN A 61 1.60 -0.20 15.64
CA GLN A 61 1.76 -1.52 16.25
C GLN A 61 0.52 -2.38 15.97
N ILE A 62 0.42 -2.82 14.71
CA ILE A 62 -0.68 -3.66 14.21
C ILE A 62 -0.09 -4.99 13.73
N GLY A 63 -0.72 -6.11 14.09
CA GLY A 63 -0.32 -7.42 13.56
C GLY A 63 -0.65 -7.58 12.08
N LYS A 64 -1.93 -7.44 11.72
CA LYS A 64 -2.43 -7.65 10.35
C LYS A 64 -3.31 -6.50 9.87
N VAL A 65 -3.16 -6.07 8.61
CA VAL A 65 -3.96 -5.01 8.00
C VAL A 65 -4.77 -5.56 6.82
N THR A 66 -6.08 -5.34 6.81
CA THR A 66 -6.93 -5.64 5.65
C THR A 66 -7.04 -4.39 4.77
N LEU A 67 -6.62 -4.51 3.52
CA LEU A 67 -6.75 -3.46 2.51
C LEU A 67 -8.15 -3.53 1.87
N PRO A 68 -8.88 -2.41 1.76
CA PRO A 68 -10.26 -2.40 1.28
C PRO A 68 -10.28 -2.50 -0.25
N THR A 69 -11.42 -2.89 -0.79
CA THR A 69 -11.62 -3.05 -2.24
C THR A 69 -11.54 -1.73 -3.01
N THR A 70 -11.79 -0.63 -2.31
CA THR A 70 -11.76 0.76 -2.80
C THR A 70 -10.35 1.37 -2.86
N LEU A 71 -9.34 0.71 -2.30
CA LEU A 71 -7.98 1.24 -2.24
C LEU A 71 -7.34 1.27 -3.63
N THR A 72 -6.86 2.45 -4.03
CA THR A 72 -6.24 2.66 -5.34
C THR A 72 -4.75 2.99 -5.23
N HIS A 73 -4.32 3.68 -4.16
CA HIS A 73 -2.95 4.15 -4.00
C HIS A 73 -2.41 3.95 -2.58
N ILE A 74 -1.13 3.58 -2.49
CA ILE A 74 -0.35 3.58 -1.26
C ILE A 74 0.91 4.41 -1.49
N ASN A 75 1.02 5.55 -0.81
CA ASN A 75 2.13 6.48 -0.99
C ASN A 75 3.42 6.02 -0.30
N ASP A 76 4.51 6.71 -0.61
CA ASP A 76 5.87 6.40 -0.14
C ASP A 76 5.93 6.08 1.36
N SER A 77 6.59 4.98 1.71
CA SER A 77 6.83 4.60 3.11
C SER A 77 5.59 4.54 4.00
N ALA A 78 4.39 4.37 3.43
CA ALA A 78 3.14 4.33 4.18
C ALA A 78 3.19 3.37 5.38
N PHE A 79 3.76 2.17 5.21
CA PHE A 79 3.86 1.12 6.23
C PHE A 79 5.30 0.86 6.71
N TYR A 80 6.25 1.74 6.40
CA TYR A 80 7.64 1.55 6.81
C TYR A 80 7.76 1.48 8.34
N ASN A 81 8.45 0.46 8.89
CA ASN A 81 8.53 0.23 10.33
C ASN A 81 7.14 0.16 11.02
N GLY A 82 6.19 -0.52 10.37
CA GLY A 82 4.83 -0.72 10.84
C GLY A 82 4.38 -2.18 10.63
N PRO A 83 3.11 -2.44 10.30
CA PRO A 83 2.60 -3.80 10.11
C PRO A 83 3.31 -4.52 8.96
N SER A 84 3.43 -5.84 9.09
CA SER A 84 4.05 -6.71 8.09
C SER A 84 3.07 -7.68 7.42
N ASP A 85 1.94 -8.04 8.04
CA ASP A 85 0.96 -8.95 7.42
C ASP A 85 -0.22 -8.17 6.80
N PHE A 86 -0.56 -8.46 5.54
CA PHE A 86 -1.58 -7.76 4.76
C PHE A 86 -2.57 -8.71 4.10
N ILE A 87 -3.87 -8.38 4.14
CA ILE A 87 -4.92 -9.07 3.38
C ILE A 87 -5.36 -8.22 2.20
N LEU A 88 -5.30 -8.80 1.01
CA LEU A 88 -5.80 -8.22 -0.24
C LEU A 88 -7.23 -8.66 -0.50
N THR A 89 -8.17 -7.73 -0.46
CA THR A 89 -9.59 -7.99 -0.76
C THR A 89 -10.01 -7.57 -2.18
N GLY A 90 -9.27 -6.64 -2.79
CA GLY A 90 -9.54 -6.10 -4.13
C GLY A 90 -8.32 -6.09 -5.04
N LYS A 91 -8.30 -5.15 -5.98
CA LYS A 91 -7.17 -4.93 -6.89
C LYS A 91 -5.91 -4.59 -6.10
N PHE A 92 -4.75 -4.95 -6.64
CA PHE A 92 -3.50 -4.47 -6.08
C PHE A 92 -3.36 -2.96 -6.32
N PRO A 93 -3.11 -2.14 -5.28
CA PRO A 93 -3.03 -0.69 -5.44
C PRO A 93 -1.74 -0.27 -6.14
N ILE A 94 -1.75 0.92 -6.73
CA ILE A 94 -0.54 1.58 -7.20
C ILE A 94 0.28 1.99 -5.98
N ILE A 95 1.58 1.70 -6.01
CA ILE A 95 2.47 1.85 -4.85
C ILE A 95 3.53 2.90 -5.08
N GLY A 96 3.90 3.60 -4.00
CA GLY A 96 5.07 4.45 -3.91
C GLY A 96 6.33 3.67 -3.60
N ASN A 97 7.37 4.42 -3.24
CA ASN A 97 8.69 3.88 -2.90
C ASN A 97 8.77 3.43 -1.42
N ARG A 98 9.41 2.28 -1.17
CA ARG A 98 9.67 1.71 0.18
C ARG A 98 8.42 1.65 1.05
N VAL A 99 7.29 1.20 0.50
CA VAL A 99 6.00 1.21 1.18
C VAL A 99 6.01 0.35 2.44
N TRP A 100 6.64 -0.82 2.39
CA TRP A 100 6.53 -1.87 3.41
C TRP A 100 7.82 -2.11 4.18
N PRO A 101 7.75 -2.81 5.34
CA PRO A 101 8.92 -3.43 5.93
C PRO A 101 9.39 -4.63 5.09
N ASN A 102 10.63 -5.05 5.34
CA ASN A 102 11.24 -6.16 4.60
C ASN A 102 10.46 -7.48 4.79
N ASP A 103 10.07 -7.81 6.01
CA ASP A 103 9.41 -9.07 6.38
C ASP A 103 7.91 -9.13 6.04
N ARG A 104 7.44 -8.33 5.08
CA ARG A 104 6.04 -8.27 4.69
C ARG A 104 5.52 -9.63 4.17
N ARG A 105 4.24 -9.91 4.44
CA ARG A 105 3.50 -11.05 3.90
C ARG A 105 2.15 -10.58 3.39
N PHE A 106 1.71 -11.22 2.31
CA PHE A 106 0.40 -10.98 1.73
C PHE A 106 -0.41 -12.25 1.75
N GLU A 107 -1.68 -12.12 2.10
CA GLU A 107 -2.72 -13.10 1.88
C GLU A 107 -3.75 -12.49 0.93
N VAL A 108 -4.46 -13.34 0.22
CA VAL A 108 -5.57 -12.93 -0.66
C VAL A 108 -6.84 -13.63 -0.20
N THR A 109 -7.96 -12.91 -0.12
CA THR A 109 -9.23 -13.54 0.23
C THR A 109 -9.69 -14.48 -0.89
N GLU A 110 -10.42 -15.55 -0.53
CA GLU A 110 -10.97 -16.50 -1.52
C GLU A 110 -11.82 -15.80 -2.59
N SER A 111 -12.54 -14.75 -2.19
CA SER A 111 -13.41 -13.95 -3.05
C SER A 111 -12.68 -12.94 -3.95
N ASN A 112 -11.37 -12.74 -3.79
CA ASN A 112 -10.63 -11.74 -4.58
C ASN A 112 -10.43 -12.23 -6.03
N PRO A 113 -11.04 -11.55 -7.03
CA PRO A 113 -10.94 -11.96 -8.42
C PRO A 113 -9.72 -11.34 -9.15
N TYR A 114 -8.95 -10.47 -8.48
CA TYR A 114 -7.93 -9.63 -9.11
C TYR A 114 -6.51 -10.10 -8.84
N CYS A 115 -6.26 -10.67 -7.67
CA CYS A 115 -4.90 -10.98 -7.21
C CYS A 115 -4.73 -12.46 -6.89
N ARG A 116 -3.48 -12.91 -6.87
CA ARG A 116 -3.04 -14.17 -6.26
C ARG A 116 -1.67 -13.98 -5.61
N VAL A 117 -1.41 -14.74 -4.56
CA VAL A 117 -0.11 -14.80 -3.87
C VAL A 117 0.43 -16.22 -4.00
N SER A 118 1.69 -16.38 -4.38
CA SER A 118 2.36 -17.68 -4.42
C SER A 118 2.99 -18.04 -3.07
N ASP A 119 3.30 -19.31 -2.87
CA ASP A 119 3.93 -19.80 -1.63
C ASP A 119 5.29 -19.18 -1.33
N ASP A 120 6.01 -18.72 -2.36
CA ASP A 120 7.28 -18.01 -2.25
C ASP A 120 7.14 -16.49 -2.11
N GLY A 121 5.92 -15.97 -2.04
CA GLY A 121 5.63 -14.58 -1.65
C GLY A 121 5.55 -13.56 -2.79
N PHE A 122 5.47 -14.01 -4.04
CA PHE A 122 5.12 -13.10 -5.13
C PHE A 122 3.64 -12.73 -5.07
N VAL A 123 3.34 -11.48 -5.43
CA VAL A 123 1.97 -11.01 -5.64
C VAL A 123 1.78 -10.75 -7.13
N TYR A 124 0.79 -11.41 -7.71
CA TYR A 124 0.43 -11.29 -9.11
C TYR A 124 -1.01 -10.84 -9.29
N SER A 125 -1.29 -10.32 -10.48
CA SER A 125 -2.62 -10.36 -11.08
C SER A 125 -3.17 -11.80 -11.14
N LYS A 126 -4.50 -11.95 -11.13
CA LYS A 126 -5.16 -13.25 -11.08
C LYS A 126 -4.77 -14.16 -12.25
N ASP A 127 -4.64 -13.60 -13.44
CA ASP A 127 -4.21 -14.31 -14.65
C ASP A 127 -2.72 -14.69 -14.63
N GLY A 128 -1.92 -14.03 -13.79
CA GLY A 128 -0.49 -14.26 -13.64
C GLY A 128 0.41 -13.43 -14.55
N LYS A 129 -0.16 -12.57 -15.38
CA LYS A 129 0.60 -11.85 -16.42
C LYS A 129 1.31 -10.61 -15.91
N THR A 130 0.80 -10.04 -14.81
CA THR A 130 1.38 -8.88 -14.12
C THR A 130 1.97 -9.27 -12.77
N VAL A 131 3.22 -8.89 -12.53
CA VAL A 131 3.88 -8.95 -11.22
C VAL A 131 3.68 -7.62 -10.49
N HIS A 132 3.00 -7.67 -9.35
CA HIS A 132 2.80 -6.52 -8.47
C HIS A 132 3.92 -6.40 -7.45
N ILE A 133 4.32 -7.52 -6.85
CA ILE A 133 5.39 -7.58 -5.83
C ILE A 133 6.22 -8.83 -6.03
N VAL A 134 7.53 -8.64 -5.93
CA VAL A 134 8.53 -9.70 -5.88
C VAL A 134 8.96 -9.90 -4.42
N PRO A 135 9.12 -11.15 -3.95
CA PRO A 135 9.61 -11.45 -2.62
C PRO A 135 11.07 -11.05 -2.47
N ILE A 136 11.54 -10.94 -1.22
CA ILE A 136 12.93 -10.55 -0.94
C ILE A 136 13.94 -11.52 -1.55
N ASP A 137 13.70 -12.83 -1.38
CA ASP A 137 14.59 -13.89 -1.84
C ASP A 137 13.96 -14.58 -3.06
N ILE A 138 14.46 -14.23 -4.24
CA ILE A 138 13.99 -14.81 -5.51
C ILE A 138 14.60 -16.20 -5.65
N ARG A 139 13.75 -17.24 -5.65
CA ARG A 139 14.19 -18.64 -5.84
C ARG A 139 13.65 -19.29 -7.13
N GLY A 140 12.82 -18.57 -7.88
CA GLY A 140 12.17 -19.06 -9.10
C GLY A 140 12.37 -18.14 -10.31
N TYR A 141 11.84 -18.57 -11.46
CA TYR A 141 11.87 -17.84 -12.73
C TYR A 141 10.55 -17.10 -12.99
N LEU A 142 10.62 -15.92 -13.60
CA LEU A 142 9.47 -15.11 -14.01
C LEU A 142 9.07 -15.43 -15.46
N GLU A 143 8.59 -16.66 -15.68
CA GLU A 143 8.08 -17.12 -16.97
C GLU A 143 6.69 -16.51 -17.24
N ASP A 144 6.36 -16.25 -18.51
CA ASP A 144 5.06 -15.74 -18.97
C ASP A 144 4.57 -14.39 -18.39
N ILE A 145 5.46 -13.65 -17.72
CA ILE A 145 5.18 -12.28 -17.27
C ILE A 145 5.24 -11.30 -18.43
N GLU A 146 4.14 -10.57 -18.63
CA GLU A 146 3.99 -9.51 -19.63
C GLU A 146 4.27 -8.12 -19.02
N ILE A 147 3.86 -7.89 -17.77
CA ILE A 147 3.93 -6.59 -17.11
C ILE A 147 4.61 -6.73 -15.73
N ILE A 148 5.51 -5.80 -15.43
CA ILE A 148 6.11 -5.63 -14.12
C ILE A 148 5.72 -4.25 -13.61
N ASP A 149 4.98 -4.20 -12.50
CA ASP A 149 4.58 -2.92 -11.93
C ASP A 149 5.79 -2.14 -11.41
N ARG A 150 5.65 -0.81 -11.46
CA ARG A 150 6.62 0.09 -10.84
C ARG A 150 6.75 -0.29 -9.36
N TYR A 151 8.00 -0.39 -8.89
CA TYR A 151 8.34 -0.78 -7.52
C TYR A 151 8.02 -2.24 -7.14
N ALA A 152 7.74 -3.13 -8.09
CA ALA A 152 7.60 -4.56 -7.81
C ALA A 152 8.83 -5.16 -7.11
N PHE A 153 10.03 -4.62 -7.40
CA PHE A 153 11.31 -5.06 -6.83
C PHE A 153 11.81 -4.18 -5.66
N GLN A 154 10.99 -3.32 -5.07
CA GLN A 154 11.46 -2.23 -4.19
C GLN A 154 12.27 -2.68 -2.96
N ASP A 155 12.10 -3.92 -2.51
CA ASP A 155 12.80 -4.47 -1.34
C ASP A 155 13.53 -5.79 -1.66
N CYS A 156 13.72 -6.12 -2.93
CA CYS A 156 14.35 -7.36 -3.35
C CYS A 156 15.88 -7.28 -3.26
N TYR A 157 16.52 -8.34 -2.77
CA TYR A 157 17.96 -8.51 -2.89
C TYR A 157 18.26 -9.45 -4.06
N PHE A 158 18.92 -8.94 -5.09
CA PHE A 158 19.42 -9.79 -6.16
C PHE A 158 20.63 -10.59 -5.65
N ARG A 159 20.47 -11.90 -5.42
CA ARG A 159 21.64 -12.80 -5.40
C ARG A 159 22.22 -12.85 -6.81
N TYR A 160 23.56 -12.90 -6.92
CA TYR A 160 24.41 -12.62 -8.10
C TYR A 160 23.99 -13.29 -9.45
N GLY A 161 23.02 -14.21 -9.49
CA GLY A 161 22.50 -14.85 -10.71
C GLY A 161 21.12 -14.38 -11.21
N TYR A 162 20.23 -13.87 -10.33
CA TYR A 162 18.84 -13.51 -10.72
C TYR A 162 18.72 -12.10 -11.33
N MET A 163 19.79 -11.31 -11.21
CA MET A 163 19.84 -9.92 -11.68
C MET A 163 19.78 -9.82 -13.22
N LYS A 164 20.31 -10.81 -13.95
CA LYS A 164 20.32 -10.79 -15.42
C LYS A 164 18.90 -10.81 -16.02
N MET A 165 18.02 -11.65 -15.47
CA MET A 165 16.66 -11.84 -15.97
C MET A 165 15.74 -10.65 -15.68
N ALA A 166 15.84 -10.06 -14.48
CA ALA A 166 15.08 -8.85 -14.15
C ALA A 166 15.53 -7.67 -15.01
N MET A 167 16.84 -7.54 -15.26
CA MET A 167 17.39 -6.44 -16.05
C MET A 167 17.04 -6.56 -17.55
N GLU A 168 16.97 -7.77 -18.12
CA GLU A 168 16.58 -7.98 -19.53
C GLU A 168 15.11 -7.62 -19.80
N LYS A 169 14.20 -7.86 -18.86
CA LYS A 169 12.78 -7.47 -19.01
C LYS A 169 12.50 -6.00 -18.65
N LEU A 170 13.32 -5.39 -17.78
CA LEU A 170 13.20 -3.97 -17.42
C LEU A 170 13.86 -3.02 -18.43
N SER A 171 14.68 -3.55 -19.36
CA SER A 171 15.38 -2.77 -20.39
C SER A 171 14.60 -2.56 -21.69
N ASN A 172 13.40 -3.11 -21.81
CA ASN A 172 12.47 -2.93 -22.94
C ASN A 172 11.23 -2.17 -22.51
#